data_AF-A0A849X286-F1
#
_entry.id   AF-A0A849X286-F1
#
_cell.length_a   1.000
_cell.length_b   1.000
_cell.length_c   1.000
_cell.angle_alpha   90.00
_cell.angle_beta   90.00
_cell.angle_gamma   90.00
#
_symmetry.space_group_name_H-M   'P 1'
#
loop_
_entity.id
_entity.type
_entity.pdbx_description
1 polymer ?
#
loop_
_entity_poly.entity_id
_entity_poly.type
_entity_poly.pdbx_seq_one_letter_code
_entity_poly.pdbx_strand_id
1 'polypeptide(L)'
;MEPRRWARFPVSIHVSEEIHASPELSESIQRSLRFWSERAEKELFRLEGPHPTPDSAEETPVNLIHFAASWPWPSQEKGRTLVVTENGAIVRSVIAFRRDDHWCHTDCGQFPGSVRFLTIAAHELGHVLGMSHTGGKADLMNPVVRQDLDLHEMSLNLEELRALTR
;
A
#
# COMPACT_ATOMS: atom_id res chain seq x y z
N MET A 1 -14.05 -12.34 16.46
CA MET A 1 -13.77 -10.90 16.28
C MET A 1 -14.03 -10.61 14.82
N GLU A 2 -14.99 -9.74 14.50
CA GLU A 2 -15.30 -9.36 13.13
C GLU A 2 -14.04 -8.80 12.43
N PRO A 3 -13.79 -9.13 11.16
CA PRO A 3 -12.65 -8.59 10.43
C PRO A 3 -12.82 -7.07 10.26
N ARG A 4 -11.73 -6.32 10.50
CA ARG A 4 -11.70 -4.87 10.32
C ARG A 4 -11.76 -4.59 8.83
N ARG A 5 -12.82 -3.94 8.35
CA ARG A 5 -13.03 -3.65 6.92
C ARG A 5 -13.60 -2.25 6.73
N TRP A 6 -13.50 -1.76 5.50
CA TRP A 6 -14.16 -0.53 5.07
C TRP A 6 -15.67 -0.71 5.01
N ALA A 7 -16.41 0.34 5.35
CA ALA A 7 -17.87 0.34 5.24
C ALA A 7 -18.37 0.39 3.79
N ARG A 8 -17.55 0.95 2.87
CA ARG A 8 -17.88 1.08 1.46
C ARG A 8 -16.64 1.13 0.59
N PHE A 9 -16.83 0.76 -0.67
CA PHE A 9 -15.86 0.91 -1.75
C PHE A 9 -16.48 1.74 -2.89
N PRO A 10 -15.67 2.47 -3.68
CA PRO A 10 -14.21 2.59 -3.55
C PRO A 10 -13.79 3.47 -2.37
N VAL A 11 -12.60 3.23 -1.85
CA VAL A 11 -11.91 4.07 -0.87
C VAL A 11 -11.14 5.15 -1.61
N SER A 12 -11.46 6.42 -1.37
CA SER A 12 -10.67 7.55 -1.88
C SER A 12 -9.32 7.59 -1.17
N ILE A 13 -8.23 7.67 -1.94
CA ILE A 13 -6.85 7.73 -1.48
C ILE A 13 -6.17 8.92 -2.13
N HIS A 14 -5.54 9.77 -1.33
CA HIS A 14 -4.65 10.82 -1.78
C HIS A 14 -3.21 10.34 -1.81
N VAL A 15 -2.40 10.98 -2.65
CA VAL A 15 -0.93 10.87 -2.61
C VAL A 15 -0.32 12.20 -2.21
N SER A 16 0.85 12.18 -1.59
CA SER A 16 1.63 13.40 -1.35
C SER A 16 1.98 14.12 -2.66
N GLU A 17 2.23 15.43 -2.57
CA GLU A 17 2.72 16.24 -3.69
C GLU A 17 4.00 15.65 -4.32
N GLU A 18 4.91 15.13 -3.50
CA GLU A 18 6.15 14.47 -3.94
C GLU A 18 5.88 13.27 -4.85
N ILE A 19 4.97 12.38 -4.44
CA ILE A 19 4.57 11.22 -5.25
C ILE A 19 3.80 11.65 -6.50
N HIS A 20 2.90 12.61 -6.37
CA HIS A 20 2.10 13.11 -7.48
C HIS A 20 2.95 13.76 -8.58
N ALA A 21 4.03 14.45 -8.20
CA ALA A 21 4.93 15.12 -9.12
C ALA A 21 5.85 14.15 -9.91
N SER A 22 6.00 12.90 -9.47
CA SER A 22 6.76 11.87 -10.19
C SER A 22 5.80 10.97 -10.99
N PRO A 23 5.90 10.97 -12.33
CA PRO A 23 5.14 10.06 -13.19
C PRO A 23 5.35 8.58 -12.83
N GLU A 24 6.58 8.18 -12.52
CA GLU A 24 6.95 6.79 -12.26
C GLU A 24 6.39 6.28 -10.92
N LEU A 25 6.44 7.12 -9.87
CA LEU A 25 5.81 6.81 -8.59
C LEU A 25 4.29 6.80 -8.72
N SER A 26 3.71 7.78 -9.41
CA SER A 26 2.28 7.84 -9.68
C SER A 26 1.78 6.62 -10.45
N GLU A 27 2.51 6.18 -11.48
CA GLU A 27 2.20 4.96 -12.23
C GLU A 27 2.27 3.73 -11.32
N SER A 28 3.31 3.62 -10.49
CA SER A 28 3.47 2.49 -9.57
C SER A 28 2.31 2.41 -8.56
N ILE A 29 1.88 3.55 -8.00
CA ILE A 29 0.69 3.61 -7.14
C ILE A 29 -0.55 3.19 -7.93
N GLN A 30 -0.81 3.77 -9.09
CA GLN A 30 -1.98 3.40 -9.90
C GLN A 30 -2.03 1.91 -10.24
N ARG A 31 -0.88 1.32 -10.59
CA ARG A 31 -0.76 -0.13 -10.86
C ARG A 31 -1.04 -0.96 -9.61
N SER A 32 -0.55 -0.57 -8.45
CA SER A 32 -0.84 -1.27 -7.18
C SER A 32 -2.32 -1.19 -6.77
N LEU A 33 -2.99 -0.04 -6.98
CA LEU A 33 -4.43 0.11 -6.75
C LEU A 33 -5.26 -0.75 -7.71
N ARG A 34 -4.86 -0.78 -8.99
CA ARG A 34 -5.50 -1.58 -10.03
C ARG A 34 -5.34 -3.08 -9.76
N PHE A 35 -4.16 -3.52 -9.35
CA PHE A 35 -3.86 -4.90 -9.00
C PHE A 35 -4.89 -5.51 -8.03
N TRP A 36 -5.23 -4.77 -6.97
CA TRP A 36 -6.22 -5.21 -5.99
C TRP A 36 -7.64 -5.15 -6.54
N SER A 37 -7.98 -4.11 -7.29
CA SER A 37 -9.31 -3.94 -7.90
C SER A 37 -9.61 -5.05 -8.92
N GLU A 38 -8.62 -5.45 -9.73
CA GLU A 38 -8.72 -6.56 -10.67
C GLU A 38 -8.98 -7.88 -9.96
N ARG A 39 -8.28 -8.15 -8.85
CA ARG A 39 -8.41 -9.40 -8.09
C ARG A 39 -9.70 -9.50 -7.28
N ALA A 40 -10.23 -8.36 -6.86
CA ALA A 40 -11.55 -8.28 -6.24
C ALA A 40 -12.69 -8.16 -7.27
N GLU A 41 -12.36 -8.06 -8.56
CA GLU A 41 -13.31 -7.92 -9.66
C GLU A 41 -14.24 -6.70 -9.49
N LYS A 42 -13.76 -5.64 -8.80
CA LYS A 42 -14.50 -4.38 -8.57
C LYS A 42 -13.56 -3.21 -8.25
N GLU A 43 -14.04 -1.97 -8.44
CA GLU A 43 -13.29 -0.77 -8.03
C GLU A 43 -13.15 -0.74 -6.49
N LEU A 44 -11.93 -0.93 -5.97
CA LEU A 44 -11.64 -0.83 -4.54
C LEU A 44 -11.10 0.53 -4.15
N PHE A 45 -10.43 1.21 -5.06
CA PHE A 45 -9.73 2.44 -4.75
C PHE A 45 -9.98 3.50 -5.81
N ARG A 46 -10.04 4.74 -5.35
CA ARG A 46 -10.04 5.93 -6.20
C ARG A 46 -8.86 6.80 -5.82
N LEU A 47 -7.96 7.03 -6.77
CA LEU A 47 -6.86 7.95 -6.57
C LEU A 47 -7.38 9.39 -6.73
N GLU A 48 -7.27 10.16 -5.66
CA GLU A 48 -7.58 11.58 -5.62
C GLU A 48 -6.33 12.43 -5.90
N GLY A 49 -6.51 13.74 -6.03
CA GLY A 49 -5.42 14.69 -6.23
C GLY A 49 -4.40 14.75 -5.08
N PRO A 50 -3.30 15.49 -5.27
CA PRO A 50 -2.25 15.61 -4.28
C PRO A 50 -2.77 16.19 -2.97
N HIS A 51 -2.17 15.77 -1.87
CA HIS A 51 -2.41 16.31 -0.54
C HIS A 51 -1.06 16.70 0.10
N PRO A 52 -0.98 17.77 0.89
CA PRO A 52 0.23 18.10 1.63
C PRO A 52 0.69 16.92 2.50
N THR A 53 2.01 16.70 2.56
CA THR A 53 2.60 15.72 3.46
C THR A 53 2.42 16.19 4.91
N PRO A 54 1.82 15.38 5.80
CA PRO A 54 1.62 15.77 7.18
C PRO A 54 2.94 15.63 7.97
N ASP A 55 3.04 16.37 9.07
CA ASP A 55 4.15 16.21 10.03
C ASP A 55 4.05 14.86 10.77
N SER A 56 2.82 14.34 10.95
CA SER A 56 2.52 13.05 11.56
C SER A 56 1.44 12.29 10.78
N ALA A 57 1.63 10.99 10.59
CA ALA A 57 0.64 10.10 9.98
C ALA A 57 -0.68 10.02 10.78
N GLU A 58 -0.65 10.34 12.07
CA GLU A 58 -1.84 10.30 12.92
C GLU A 58 -2.77 11.49 12.69
N GLU A 59 -2.24 12.62 12.20
CA GLU A 59 -2.95 13.90 12.11
C GLU A 59 -3.66 14.14 10.77
N THR A 60 -3.33 13.37 9.73
CA THR A 60 -3.98 13.55 8.42
C THR A 60 -5.45 13.09 8.48
N PRO A 61 -6.42 13.92 8.01
CA PRO A 61 -7.83 13.56 8.01
C PRO A 61 -8.22 12.68 6.80
N VAL A 62 -7.31 12.48 5.85
CA VAL A 62 -7.56 11.72 4.62
C VAL A 62 -6.82 10.38 4.60
N ASN A 63 -7.22 9.51 3.69
CA ASN A 63 -6.37 8.38 3.33
C ASN A 63 -5.19 8.89 2.51
N LEU A 64 -3.97 8.64 2.96
CA LEU A 64 -2.78 9.24 2.37
C LEU A 64 -1.68 8.22 2.11
N ILE A 65 -1.07 8.32 0.93
CA ILE A 65 0.19 7.66 0.61
C ILE A 65 1.29 8.72 0.48
N HIS A 66 2.37 8.61 1.25
CA HIS A 66 3.44 9.59 1.23
C HIS A 66 4.82 8.99 1.55
N PHE A 67 5.87 9.76 1.28
CA PHE A 67 7.18 9.52 1.89
C PHE A 67 7.23 10.22 3.26
N ALA A 68 7.71 9.50 4.28
CA ALA A 68 7.86 10.08 5.60
C ALA A 68 9.05 11.05 5.63
N ALA A 69 8.88 12.22 6.28
CA ALA A 69 9.94 13.20 6.42
C ALA A 69 11.10 12.70 7.30
N SER A 70 10.77 11.92 8.33
CA SER A 70 11.70 11.13 9.12
C SER A 70 11.17 9.71 9.22
N TRP A 71 12.06 8.72 9.35
CA TRP A 71 11.68 7.31 9.49
C TRP A 71 11.84 6.87 10.95
N PRO A 72 10.77 6.93 11.77
CA PRO A 72 10.85 6.58 13.20
C PRO A 72 10.79 5.06 13.45
N TRP A 73 10.67 4.26 12.40
CA TRP A 73 10.52 2.81 12.47
C TRP A 73 11.84 2.08 12.20
N PRO A 74 11.92 0.78 12.51
CA PRO A 74 13.11 -0.01 12.24
C PRO A 74 13.59 0.10 10.78
N SER A 75 14.91 0.15 10.58
CA SER A 75 15.52 0.45 9.28
C SER A 75 15.26 -0.59 8.18
N GLN A 76 14.85 -1.80 8.55
CA GLN A 76 14.46 -2.85 7.62
C GLN A 76 13.06 -2.65 7.04
N GLU A 77 12.18 -1.88 7.71
CA GLU A 77 10.86 -1.54 7.19
C GLU A 77 11.04 -0.50 6.07
N LYS A 78 10.40 -0.77 4.92
CA LYS A 78 10.45 0.07 3.71
C LYS A 78 9.15 0.83 3.49
N GLY A 79 8.04 0.21 3.86
CA GLY A 79 6.70 0.77 3.92
C GLY A 79 6.09 0.46 5.27
N ARG A 80 5.09 1.27 5.64
CA ARG A 80 4.25 1.01 6.80
C ARG A 80 2.86 1.57 6.58
N THR A 81 1.87 0.78 6.97
CA THR A 81 0.47 1.19 6.96
C THR A 81 -0.05 1.39 8.38
N LEU A 82 -0.58 2.59 8.65
CA LEU A 82 -1.43 2.87 9.81
C LEU A 82 -2.88 2.76 9.38
N VAL A 83 -3.69 2.01 10.12
CA VAL A 83 -5.14 1.90 9.90
C VAL A 83 -5.86 2.37 11.15
N VAL A 84 -6.77 3.32 10.99
CA VAL A 84 -7.63 3.83 12.06
C VAL A 84 -9.01 3.22 11.93
N THR A 85 -9.50 2.73 13.07
CA THR A 85 -10.79 2.08 13.17
C THR A 85 -11.68 2.76 14.19
N GLU A 86 -12.94 2.94 13.82
CA GLU A 86 -13.99 3.44 14.70
C GLU A 86 -15.15 2.45 14.67
N ASN A 87 -15.66 2.08 15.85
CA ASN A 87 -16.77 1.13 15.99
C ASN A 87 -16.56 -0.20 15.21
N GLY A 88 -15.31 -0.66 15.11
CA GLY A 88 -14.93 -1.90 14.43
C GLY A 88 -14.78 -1.80 12.91
N ALA A 89 -15.06 -0.64 12.30
CA ALA A 89 -14.85 -0.39 10.87
C ALA A 89 -13.58 0.43 10.63
N ILE A 90 -12.92 0.19 9.49
CA ILE A 90 -11.84 1.06 9.03
C ILE A 90 -12.45 2.36 8.53
N VAL A 91 -11.94 3.48 9.03
CA VAL A 91 -12.39 4.83 8.63
C VAL A 91 -11.27 5.65 7.99
N ARG A 92 -10.01 5.29 8.22
CA ARG A 92 -8.85 5.98 7.67
C ARG A 92 -7.63 5.07 7.58
N SER A 93 -6.76 5.35 6.62
CA SER A 93 -5.47 4.68 6.45
C SER A 93 -4.37 5.65 6.02
N VAL A 94 -3.13 5.41 6.44
CA VAL A 94 -1.97 6.16 5.98
C VAL A 94 -0.86 5.18 5.65
N ILE A 95 -0.34 5.28 4.44
CA ILE A 95 0.83 4.53 3.98
C ILE A 95 2.01 5.49 3.96
N ALA A 96 3.03 5.17 4.73
CA ALA A 96 4.30 5.88 4.74
C ALA A 96 5.38 4.99 4.12
N PHE A 97 6.16 5.54 3.19
CA PHE A 97 7.37 4.91 2.67
C PHE A 97 8.61 5.60 3.18
N ARG A 98 9.69 4.84 3.34
CA ARG A 98 10.99 5.39 3.71
C ARG A 98 11.58 6.14 2.52
N ARG A 99 11.86 7.43 2.70
CA ARG A 99 12.34 8.30 1.61
C ARG A 99 13.70 7.87 1.04
N ASP A 100 14.65 7.54 1.92
CA ASP A 100 16.06 7.35 1.54
C ASP A 100 16.40 5.95 1.01
N ASP A 101 15.39 5.13 0.70
CA ASP A 101 15.62 3.83 0.11
C ASP A 101 15.91 3.92 -1.38
N HIS A 102 16.63 2.92 -1.90
CA HIS A 102 16.94 2.81 -3.31
C HIS A 102 15.73 2.24 -4.06
N TRP A 103 14.73 3.08 -4.25
CA TRP A 103 13.50 2.71 -4.95
C TRP A 103 13.75 2.52 -6.45
N CYS A 104 13.17 1.46 -6.97
CA CYS A 104 13.00 1.23 -8.39
C CYS A 104 11.50 1.03 -8.63
N HIS A 105 10.97 1.61 -9.70
CA HIS A 105 9.52 1.76 -9.86
C HIS A 105 8.85 0.46 -10.32
N THR A 106 9.37 -0.16 -11.39
CA THR A 106 8.70 -1.28 -12.06
C THR A 106 9.64 -2.44 -12.38
N ASP A 107 10.78 -2.20 -13.04
CA ASP A 107 11.81 -3.20 -13.36
C ASP A 107 13.17 -2.81 -12.80
N CYS A 108 13.71 -3.66 -11.91
CA CYS A 108 14.96 -3.41 -11.20
C CYS A 108 16.12 -4.24 -11.74
N GLY A 109 15.96 -4.91 -12.89
CA GLY A 109 17.01 -5.73 -13.49
C GLY A 109 18.35 -5.00 -13.70
N GLN A 110 18.32 -3.67 -13.74
CA GLN A 110 19.50 -2.80 -13.89
C GLN A 110 20.06 -2.25 -12.57
N PHE A 111 19.37 -2.44 -11.44
CA PHE A 111 19.75 -1.84 -10.15
C PHE A 111 19.81 -2.90 -9.04
N PRO A 112 20.92 -3.65 -8.94
CA PRO A 112 21.12 -4.62 -7.87
C PRO A 112 20.95 -4.00 -6.49
N GLY A 113 20.09 -4.59 -5.65
CA GLY A 113 19.79 -4.09 -4.31
C GLY A 113 18.70 -3.02 -4.23
N SER A 114 18.12 -2.59 -5.36
CA SER A 114 16.94 -1.72 -5.36
C SER A 114 15.67 -2.46 -4.93
N VAL A 115 14.74 -1.70 -4.37
CA VAL A 115 13.44 -2.18 -3.89
C VAL A 115 12.36 -1.77 -4.90
N ARG A 116 11.55 -2.72 -5.37
CA ARG A 116 10.39 -2.48 -6.24
C ARG A 116 9.31 -1.75 -5.46
N PHE A 117 9.21 -0.45 -5.70
CA PHE A 117 8.20 0.41 -5.08
C PHE A 117 6.79 -0.08 -5.37
N LEU A 118 6.49 -0.48 -6.61
CA LEU A 118 5.20 -1.10 -6.99
C LEU A 118 4.80 -2.25 -6.06
N THR A 119 5.74 -3.15 -5.76
CA THR A 119 5.47 -4.36 -4.97
C THR A 119 5.25 -4.01 -3.50
N ILE A 120 6.08 -3.14 -2.93
CA ILE A 120 5.89 -2.68 -1.54
C ILE A 120 4.58 -1.90 -1.42
N ALA A 121 4.26 -1.02 -2.37
CA ALA A 121 2.99 -0.29 -2.37
C ALA A 121 1.78 -1.23 -2.43
N ALA A 122 1.84 -2.29 -3.24
CA ALA A 122 0.80 -3.31 -3.28
C ALA A 122 0.66 -4.05 -1.94
N HIS A 123 1.77 -4.38 -1.26
CA HIS A 123 1.75 -4.98 0.07
C HIS A 123 1.05 -4.07 1.09
N GLU A 124 1.46 -2.80 1.17
CA GLU A 124 0.87 -1.83 2.10
C GLU A 124 -0.63 -1.60 1.83
N LEU A 125 -1.04 -1.58 0.55
CA LEU A 125 -2.46 -1.51 0.20
C LEU A 125 -3.26 -2.74 0.65
N GLY A 126 -2.63 -3.91 0.78
CA GLY A 126 -3.29 -5.06 1.41
C GLY A 126 -3.65 -4.79 2.87
N HIS A 127 -2.76 -4.14 3.61
CA HIS A 127 -3.09 -3.68 4.98
C HIS A 127 -4.19 -2.63 5.00
N VAL A 128 -4.24 -1.74 4.01
CA VAL A 128 -5.37 -0.80 3.85
C VAL A 128 -6.69 -1.55 3.73
N LEU A 129 -6.74 -2.69 3.03
CA LEU A 129 -7.94 -3.52 2.90
C LEU A 129 -8.28 -4.32 4.16
N GLY A 130 -7.38 -4.35 5.15
CA GLY A 130 -7.53 -5.13 6.39
C GLY A 130 -6.83 -6.50 6.37
N MET A 131 -6.05 -6.81 5.33
CA MET A 131 -5.30 -8.05 5.26
C MET A 131 -4.15 -8.07 6.26
N SER A 132 -3.97 -9.22 6.92
CA SER A 132 -2.86 -9.44 7.86
C SER A 132 -1.66 -10.08 7.15
N HIS A 133 -0.50 -10.02 7.81
CA HIS A 133 0.67 -10.73 7.31
C HIS A 133 0.42 -12.24 7.24
N THR A 134 1.00 -12.86 6.21
CA THR A 134 0.98 -14.32 6.01
C THR A 134 2.39 -14.90 6.16
N GLY A 135 2.48 -16.21 6.43
CA GLY A 135 3.76 -16.92 6.48
C GLY A 135 4.25 -17.44 5.13
N GLY A 136 3.45 -17.32 4.07
CA GLY A 136 3.76 -17.87 2.74
C GLY A 136 4.85 -17.07 2.05
N LYS A 137 5.99 -17.68 1.72
CA LYS A 137 7.17 -16.97 1.16
C LYS A 137 6.96 -16.32 -0.22
N ALA A 138 5.95 -16.76 -0.96
CA ALA A 138 5.59 -16.21 -2.27
C ALA A 138 4.34 -15.33 -2.20
N ASP A 139 3.80 -15.13 -0.99
CA ASP A 139 2.59 -14.35 -0.78
C ASP A 139 2.90 -12.87 -0.71
N LEU A 140 2.09 -12.05 -1.38
CA LEU A 140 2.28 -10.60 -1.36
C LEU A 140 2.22 -10.05 0.07
N MET A 141 1.39 -10.64 0.95
CA MET A 141 1.26 -10.23 2.34
C MET A 141 2.32 -10.86 3.27
N ASN A 142 3.38 -11.47 2.73
CA ASN A 142 4.52 -11.86 3.55
C ASN A 142 5.24 -10.61 4.10
N PRO A 143 5.64 -10.57 5.38
CA PRO A 143 6.40 -9.43 5.94
C PRO A 143 7.77 -9.23 5.27
N VAL A 144 8.30 -10.26 4.60
CA VAL A 144 9.51 -10.20 3.77
C VAL A 144 9.10 -10.34 2.31
N VAL A 145 8.70 -9.21 1.72
CA VAL A 145 8.20 -9.14 0.34
C VAL A 145 9.31 -9.47 -0.65
N ARG A 146 9.06 -10.49 -1.49
CA ARG A 146 9.97 -10.92 -2.56
C ARG A 146 10.13 -9.80 -3.60
N GLN A 147 11.37 -9.44 -3.92
CA GLN A 147 11.67 -8.39 -4.91
C GLN A 147 11.98 -8.97 -6.30
N ASP A 148 12.15 -10.29 -6.38
CA ASP A 148 12.52 -11.04 -7.57
C ASP A 148 11.33 -11.63 -8.34
N LEU A 149 10.11 -11.55 -7.79
CA LEU A 149 8.88 -11.94 -8.47
C LEU A 149 8.19 -10.72 -9.07
N ASP A 150 7.53 -10.90 -10.22
CA ASP A 150 6.56 -9.90 -10.68
C ASP A 150 5.34 -9.89 -9.75
N LEU A 151 4.72 -8.72 -9.60
CA LEU A 151 3.55 -8.55 -8.74
C LEU A 151 2.42 -9.53 -9.10
N HIS A 152 2.22 -9.85 -10.40
CA HIS A 152 1.17 -10.79 -10.81
C HIS A 152 1.51 -12.27 -10.55
N GLU A 153 2.76 -12.60 -10.28
CA GLU A 153 3.22 -13.96 -9.95
C GLU A 153 3.08 -14.28 -8.46
N MET A 154 2.86 -13.25 -7.63
CA MET A 154 2.70 -13.43 -6.18
C MET A 154 1.37 -14.07 -5.81
N SER A 155 1.41 -14.97 -4.82
CA SER A 155 0.20 -15.59 -4.29
C SER A 155 -0.58 -14.62 -3.40
N LEU A 156 -1.89 -14.85 -3.33
CA LEU A 156 -2.82 -14.09 -2.50
C LEU A 156 -3.94 -14.96 -1.97
N ASN A 157 -4.40 -14.65 -0.76
CA ASN A 157 -5.62 -15.20 -0.19
C ASN A 157 -6.86 -14.50 -0.78
N LEU A 158 -7.35 -15.00 -1.93
CA LEU A 158 -8.52 -14.42 -2.60
C LEU A 158 -9.83 -14.57 -1.81
N GLU A 159 -9.94 -15.60 -0.95
CA GLU A 159 -11.12 -15.77 -0.10
C GLU A 159 -11.20 -14.66 0.95
N GLU A 160 -10.09 -14.38 1.62
CA GLU A 160 -9.98 -13.28 2.57
C GLU A 160 -10.22 -11.92 1.90
N LEU A 161 -9.60 -11.68 0.74
CA LEU A 161 -9.84 -10.47 -0.04
C LEU A 161 -11.34 -10.29 -0.31
N ARG A 162 -12.01 -11.32 -0.82
CA ARG A 162 -13.46 -11.28 -1.07
C ARG A 162 -14.26 -11.03 0.21
N ALA A 163 -13.87 -11.61 1.34
CA ALA A 163 -14.57 -11.38 2.61
C ALA A 163 -14.44 -9.93 3.09
N LEU A 164 -13.25 -9.33 2.95
CA LEU A 164 -12.96 -7.95 3.34
C LEU A 164 -13.62 -6.93 2.40
N THR A 165 -13.82 -7.29 1.13
CA THR A 165 -14.35 -6.40 0.10
C THR A 165 -15.81 -6.66 -0.28
N ARG A 166 -16.58 -7.40 0.53
CA ARG A 166 -18.03 -7.55 0.34
C ARG A 166 -18.76 -6.23 0.56
#